data_AF-K1TTF9-F1
#
_entry.id   AF-K1TTF9-F1
#
_cell.length_a   1.000
_cell.length_b   1.000
_cell.length_c   1.000
_cell.angle_alpha   90.00
_cell.angle_beta   90.00
_cell.angle_gamma   90.00
#
_symmetry.space_group_name_H-M   'P 1'
#
loop_
_entity.id
_entity.type
_entity.pdbx_description
1 polymer ?
#
loop_
_entity_poly.entity_id
_entity_poly.type
_entity_poly.pdbx_seq_one_letter_code
_entity_poly.pdbx_strand_id
1 'polypeptide(L)'
;MKILFTVTNEDATRELFWKDYEFCRTFAVTEDVLNEKKVILVCEGLDTLADIYINGQKAGSTDNMHRTWKLDVKGFLHSGENQIRIVFRSVFKYIEAYEYEDNKEIHYVPCGGMKGNQLIRKAHCMFGWDWGPQTIDAGIFGIFIWKHTVIRELKDVKITQVHGDN
;
A
#
# COMPACT_ATOMS: atom_id res chain seq x y z
N MET A 1 -8.41 5.98 -24.01
CA MET A 1 -8.36 6.16 -22.54
C MET A 1 -9.42 7.19 -22.18
N LYS A 2 -10.45 6.82 -21.41
CA LYS A 2 -11.48 7.78 -20.96
C LYS A 2 -10.96 8.50 -19.72
N ILE A 3 -11.16 9.82 -19.64
CA ILE A 3 -10.76 10.64 -18.49
C ILE A 3 -11.80 10.46 -17.39
N LEU A 4 -11.35 10.16 -16.17
CA LEU A 4 -12.23 9.85 -15.01
C LEU A 4 -13.25 10.96 -14.73
N PHE A 5 -12.81 12.21 -14.67
CA PHE A 5 -13.64 13.36 -14.32
C PHE A 5 -14.48 13.89 -15.50
N THR A 6 -15.13 13.00 -16.23
CA THR A 6 -15.95 13.39 -17.39
C THR A 6 -17.26 12.61 -17.36
N VAL A 7 -18.38 13.35 -17.29
CA VAL A 7 -19.74 12.81 -17.30
C VAL A 7 -19.88 11.71 -16.23
N THR A 8 -20.24 10.48 -16.61
CA THR A 8 -20.49 9.34 -15.70
C THR A 8 -19.37 8.30 -15.75
N ASN A 9 -18.15 8.69 -16.14
CA ASN A 9 -17.02 7.76 -16.23
C ASN A 9 -16.59 7.20 -14.84
N GLU A 10 -17.01 7.83 -13.75
CA GLU A 10 -16.82 7.34 -12.38
C GLU A 10 -17.24 5.88 -12.23
N ASP A 11 -18.47 5.54 -12.64
CA ASP A 11 -19.00 4.18 -12.49
C ASP A 11 -18.15 3.17 -13.26
N ALA A 12 -17.84 3.47 -14.52
CA ALA A 12 -17.03 2.60 -15.36
C ALA A 12 -15.61 2.42 -14.83
N THR A 13 -15.02 3.45 -14.22
CA THR A 13 -13.70 3.35 -13.59
C THR A 13 -13.76 2.56 -12.29
N ARG A 14 -14.77 2.79 -11.45
CA ARG A 14 -14.98 2.05 -10.20
C ARG A 14 -15.09 0.55 -10.44
N GLU A 15 -15.82 0.14 -11.47
CA GLU A 15 -15.96 -1.28 -11.86
C GLU A 15 -14.63 -1.99 -12.17
N LEU A 16 -13.61 -1.25 -12.62
CA LEU A 16 -12.31 -1.84 -12.93
C LEU A 16 -11.60 -2.35 -11.66
N PHE A 17 -11.85 -1.73 -10.50
CA PHE A 17 -11.19 -2.03 -9.24
C PHE A 17 -11.76 -3.23 -8.47
N TRP A 18 -12.71 -3.96 -9.08
CA TRP A 18 -13.00 -5.35 -8.70
C TRP A 18 -11.89 -6.34 -9.09
N LYS A 19 -10.99 -5.94 -9.98
CA LYS A 19 -9.83 -6.75 -10.39
C LYS A 19 -8.65 -6.52 -9.46
N ASP A 20 -7.77 -7.52 -9.43
CA ASP A 20 -6.44 -7.37 -8.85
C ASP A 20 -5.52 -6.74 -9.90
N TYR A 21 -4.55 -5.96 -9.45
CA TYR A 21 -3.59 -5.26 -10.31
C TYR A 21 -2.17 -5.67 -9.97
N GLU A 22 -1.37 -5.88 -11.01
CA GLU A 22 0.02 -6.27 -10.86
C GLU A 22 0.95 -5.19 -11.42
N PHE A 23 1.89 -4.76 -10.60
CA PHE A 23 3.02 -3.93 -11.00
C PHE A 23 4.27 -4.80 -10.99
N CYS A 24 4.93 -4.95 -12.12
CA CYS A 24 6.15 -5.75 -12.23
C CYS A 24 7.26 -4.96 -12.93
N ARG A 25 8.50 -5.23 -12.52
CA ARG A 25 9.70 -4.76 -13.22
C ARG A 25 10.89 -5.63 -12.89
N THR A 26 11.90 -5.57 -13.74
CA THR A 26 13.23 -6.11 -13.43
C THR A 26 14.15 -5.00 -12.90
N PHE A 27 15.19 -5.42 -12.18
CA PHE A 27 16.25 -4.55 -11.67
C PHE A 27 17.53 -5.37 -11.45
N ALA A 28 18.68 -4.74 -11.68
CA ALA A 28 19.97 -5.40 -11.45
C ALA A 28 20.46 -5.21 -10.01
N VAL A 29 21.02 -6.27 -9.43
CA VAL A 29 21.66 -6.27 -8.12
C VAL A 29 23.12 -6.67 -8.29
N THR A 30 24.04 -5.84 -7.78
CA THR A 30 25.47 -6.12 -7.79
C THR A 30 25.86 -6.97 -6.58
N GLU A 31 26.99 -7.68 -6.67
CA GLU A 31 27.52 -8.48 -5.56
C GLU A 31 27.79 -7.63 -4.30
N ASP A 32 28.20 -6.38 -4.47
CA ASP A 32 28.38 -5.44 -3.35
C ASP A 32 27.11 -5.31 -2.49
N VAL A 33 25.94 -5.32 -3.13
CA VAL A 33 24.65 -5.26 -2.41
C VAL A 33 24.40 -6.53 -1.62
N LEU A 34 24.80 -7.69 -2.16
CA LEU A 34 24.61 -8.98 -1.51
C LEU A 34 25.61 -9.19 -0.35
N ASN A 35 26.73 -8.48 -0.39
CA ASN A 35 27.73 -8.46 0.68
C ASN A 35 27.26 -7.65 1.92
N GLU A 36 26.29 -6.75 1.77
CA GLU A 36 25.68 -6.01 2.88
C GLU A 36 25.01 -6.94 3.89
N LYS A 37 25.04 -6.60 5.18
CA LYS A 37 24.37 -7.45 6.21
C LYS A 37 22.87 -7.57 5.98
N LYS A 38 22.23 -6.46 5.57
CA LYS A 38 20.80 -6.40 5.25
C LYS A 38 20.56 -5.58 3.99
N VAL A 39 19.53 -5.97 3.25
CA VAL A 39 19.02 -5.23 2.10
C VAL A 39 17.54 -5.00 2.36
N ILE A 40 17.15 -3.74 2.58
CA ILE A 40 15.79 -3.38 2.98
C ILE A 40 15.04 -2.78 1.80
N LEU A 41 13.95 -3.42 1.40
CA LEU A 41 12.96 -2.80 0.53
C LEU A 41 12.10 -1.88 1.39
N VAL A 42 12.05 -0.60 1.04
CA VAL A 42 11.25 0.40 1.73
C VAL A 42 10.12 0.84 0.79
N CYS A 43 8.90 0.55 1.19
CA CYS A 43 7.71 1.03 0.53
C CYS A 43 7.11 2.13 1.40
N GLU A 44 7.34 3.39 1.05
CA GLU A 44 6.78 4.54 1.77
C GLU A 44 5.27 4.62 1.64
N GLY A 45 4.73 4.10 0.53
CA GLY A 45 3.32 4.15 0.22
C GLY A 45 2.86 3.08 -0.74
N LEU A 46 2.04 2.15 -0.25
CA LEU A 46 1.31 1.16 -1.04
C LEU A 46 -0.17 1.30 -0.73
N ASP A 47 -0.97 1.55 -1.75
CA ASP A 47 -2.41 1.70 -1.65
C ASP A 47 -3.12 0.46 -2.22
N THR A 48 -3.63 -0.46 -1.41
CA THR A 48 -3.49 -0.56 0.06
C THR A 48 -3.19 -2.00 0.44
N LEU A 49 -4.08 -2.91 0.04
CA LEU A 49 -3.94 -4.34 0.20
C LEU A 49 -2.97 -4.86 -0.86
N ALA A 50 -1.73 -5.16 -0.51
CA ALA A 50 -0.72 -5.59 -1.49
C ALA A 50 0.06 -6.81 -1.02
N ASP A 51 0.36 -7.71 -1.96
CA ASP A 51 1.33 -8.78 -1.79
C ASP A 51 2.59 -8.47 -2.60
N ILE A 52 3.76 -8.53 -1.96
CA ILE A 52 5.05 -8.23 -2.59
C ILE A 52 5.80 -9.54 -2.83
N TYR A 53 6.26 -9.72 -4.07
CA TYR A 53 7.04 -10.87 -4.50
C TYR A 53 8.37 -10.42 -5.09
N ILE A 54 9.44 -11.15 -4.78
CA ILE A 54 10.75 -10.98 -5.39
C ILE A 54 11.19 -12.34 -5.93
N ASN A 55 11.53 -12.40 -7.21
CA ASN A 55 11.92 -13.63 -7.90
C ASN A 55 10.90 -14.78 -7.68
N GLY A 56 9.61 -14.45 -7.76
CA GLY A 56 8.49 -15.38 -7.56
C GLY A 56 8.18 -15.75 -6.10
N GLN A 57 9.04 -15.39 -5.15
CA GLN A 57 8.86 -15.71 -3.73
C GLN A 57 8.17 -14.57 -2.98
N LYS A 58 7.24 -14.89 -2.08
CA LYS A 58 6.49 -13.88 -1.30
C LYS A 58 7.39 -13.26 -0.24
N ALA A 59 7.69 -11.97 -0.38
CA ALA A 59 8.53 -11.20 0.52
C ALA A 59 7.74 -10.52 1.65
N GLY A 60 6.45 -10.22 1.44
CA GLY A 60 5.59 -9.62 2.45
C GLY A 60 4.19 -9.28 1.96
N SER A 61 3.36 -8.77 2.86
CA SER A 61 2.03 -8.22 2.57
C SER A 61 1.81 -6.91 3.32
N THR A 62 0.97 -6.04 2.76
CA THR A 62 0.61 -4.74 3.33
C THR A 62 -0.91 -4.54 3.33
N ASP A 63 -1.41 -3.76 4.29
CA ASP A 63 -2.84 -3.55 4.50
C ASP A 63 -3.20 -2.09 4.87
N ASN A 64 -2.25 -1.17 4.77
CA ASN A 64 -2.40 0.20 5.27
C ASN A 64 -1.63 1.20 4.40
N MET A 65 -2.39 2.08 3.74
CA MET A 65 -1.90 3.16 2.89
C MET A 65 -1.03 4.13 3.66
N HIS A 66 -1.31 4.35 4.94
CA HIS A 66 -0.68 5.40 5.74
C HIS A 66 0.62 4.96 6.43
N ARG A 67 1.16 3.79 6.06
CA ARG A 67 2.36 3.22 6.69
C ARG A 67 3.50 3.06 5.69
N THR A 68 4.70 3.34 6.18
CA THR A 68 5.94 2.87 5.56
C THR A 68 6.18 1.42 5.95
N TRP A 69 6.44 0.58 4.94
CA TRP A 69 6.76 -0.83 5.08
C TRP A 69 8.24 -1.04 4.80
N LYS A 70 8.98 -1.62 5.76
CA LYS A 70 10.41 -1.95 5.62
C LYS A 70 10.55 -3.48 5.67
N LEU A 71 10.97 -4.10 4.58
CA LEU A 71 11.10 -5.55 4.44
C LEU A 71 12.57 -5.91 4.23
N ASP A 72 13.10 -6.85 5.01
CA ASP A 72 14.44 -7.41 4.74
C ASP A 72 14.33 -8.40 3.59
N VAL A 73 14.83 -8.00 2.42
CA VAL A 73 14.67 -8.74 1.17
C VAL A 73 15.94 -9.43 0.72
N LYS A 74 17.03 -9.38 1.51
CA LYS A 74 18.33 -9.94 1.12
C LYS A 74 18.22 -11.41 0.68
N GLY A 75 17.45 -12.21 1.41
CA GLY A 75 17.28 -13.65 1.13
C GLY A 75 16.53 -13.99 -0.15
N PHE A 76 15.90 -13.00 -0.79
CA PHE A 76 15.14 -13.19 -2.03
C PHE A 76 15.94 -12.77 -3.28
N LEU A 77 17.08 -12.10 -3.09
CA LEU A 77 17.87 -11.51 -4.18
C LEU A 77 19.00 -12.45 -4.64
N HIS A 78 19.40 -12.31 -5.91
CA HIS A 78 20.61 -12.91 -6.46
C HIS A 78 21.40 -11.90 -7.28
N SER A 79 22.66 -12.24 -7.63
CA SER A 79 23.49 -11.38 -8.47
C SER A 79 22.89 -11.29 -9.87
N GLY A 80 22.97 -10.11 -10.50
CA GLY A 80 22.41 -9.85 -11.82
C GLY A 80 20.94 -9.42 -11.77
N GLU A 81 20.15 -9.84 -12.77
CA GLU A 81 18.77 -9.39 -12.94
C GLU A 81 17.82 -10.07 -11.95
N ASN A 82 17.04 -9.29 -11.20
CA ASN A 82 16.00 -9.74 -10.31
C ASN A 82 14.64 -9.19 -10.78
N GLN A 83 13.55 -9.84 -10.41
CA GLN A 83 12.19 -9.37 -10.67
C GLN A 83 11.48 -9.03 -9.37
N ILE A 84 10.80 -7.89 -9.34
CA ILE A 84 9.84 -7.54 -8.29
C ILE A 84 8.44 -7.47 -8.90
N ARG A 85 7.47 -7.98 -8.15
CA ARG A 85 6.06 -7.99 -8.51
C ARG A 85 5.23 -7.61 -7.28
N ILE A 86 4.41 -6.59 -7.41
CA ILE A 86 3.52 -6.11 -6.35
C ILE A 86 2.09 -6.30 -6.86
N VAL A 87 1.33 -7.12 -6.15
CA VAL A 87 -0.05 -7.47 -6.50
C VAL A 87 -0.98 -6.75 -5.54
N PHE A 88 -1.68 -5.75 -6.03
CA PHE A 88 -2.74 -5.08 -5.29
C PHE A 88 -4.05 -5.87 -5.41
N ARG A 89 -4.60 -6.23 -4.26
CA ARG A 89 -5.88 -6.95 -4.15
C ARG A 89 -7.03 -5.96 -4.17
N SER A 90 -8.12 -6.33 -4.83
CA SER A 90 -9.34 -5.53 -4.83
C SER A 90 -9.85 -5.31 -3.41
N VAL A 91 -9.97 -4.05 -3.01
CA VAL A 91 -10.58 -3.69 -1.72
C VAL A 91 -12.07 -4.02 -1.68
N PHE A 92 -12.76 -4.04 -2.84
CA PHE A 92 -14.16 -4.44 -2.91
C PHE A 92 -14.36 -5.90 -2.56
N LYS A 93 -13.53 -6.79 -3.13
CA LYS A 93 -13.56 -8.22 -2.79
C LYS A 93 -13.26 -8.45 -1.32
N TYR A 94 -12.32 -7.70 -0.75
CA TYR A 94 -12.01 -7.78 0.68
C TYR A 94 -13.22 -7.38 1.54
N ILE A 95 -13.86 -6.25 1.23
CA ILE A 95 -15.04 -5.76 1.96
C ILE A 95 -16.21 -6.74 1.85
N GLU A 96 -16.45 -7.30 0.67
CA GLU A 96 -17.53 -8.27 0.42
C GLU A 96 -17.31 -9.58 1.18
N ALA A 97 -16.05 -10.04 1.27
CA ALA A 97 -15.68 -11.25 1.99
C ALA A 97 -15.48 -11.06 3.50
N TYR A 98 -15.61 -9.82 4.02
CA TYR A 98 -15.34 -9.55 5.43
C TYR A 98 -16.48 -10.07 6.30
N GLU A 99 -16.14 -11.01 7.18
CA GLU A 99 -17.05 -11.53 8.20
C GLU A 99 -17.01 -10.64 9.44
N TYR A 100 -18.15 -10.03 9.76
CA TYR A 100 -18.28 -9.21 10.96
C TYR A 100 -18.44 -10.08 12.19
N GLU A 101 -17.78 -9.68 13.27
CA GLU A 101 -18.07 -10.20 14.61
C GLU A 101 -19.45 -9.72 15.09
N ASP A 102 -20.06 -10.48 16.02
CA ASP A 102 -21.34 -10.14 16.63
C ASP A 102 -21.32 -8.69 17.17
N ASN A 103 -22.31 -7.89 16.75
CA ASN A 103 -22.48 -6.48 17.11
C ASN A 103 -21.33 -5.54 16.66
N LYS A 104 -20.49 -5.97 15.70
CA LYS A 104 -19.45 -5.13 15.08
C LYS A 104 -19.79 -4.72 13.64
N GLU A 105 -20.99 -5.06 13.17
CA GLU A 105 -21.45 -4.66 11.84
C GLU A 105 -21.48 -3.15 11.67
N ILE A 106 -21.05 -2.73 10.48
CA ILE A 106 -21.11 -1.33 10.07
C ILE A 106 -22.41 -1.09 9.32
N HIS A 107 -23.31 -0.32 9.94
CA HIS A 107 -24.60 0.04 9.35
C HIS A 107 -24.63 1.45 8.76
N TYR A 108 -23.63 2.29 9.07
CA TYR A 108 -23.59 3.67 8.59
C TYR A 108 -22.77 3.79 7.30
N VAL A 109 -23.39 4.41 6.30
CA VAL A 109 -22.73 4.82 5.05
C VAL A 109 -22.93 6.32 4.90
N PRO A 110 -21.85 7.13 4.88
CA PRO A 110 -22.00 8.57 4.69
C PRO A 110 -22.54 8.88 3.30
N CYS A 111 -23.19 10.04 3.14
CA CYS A 111 -23.68 10.49 1.83
C CYS A 111 -22.55 10.51 0.80
N GLY A 112 -22.79 9.94 -0.38
CA GLY A 112 -21.78 9.81 -1.45
C GLY A 112 -20.69 8.74 -1.20
N GLY A 113 -20.59 8.23 0.03
CA GLY A 113 -19.60 7.22 0.40
C GLY A 113 -20.01 5.78 0.08
N MET A 114 -19.07 4.85 0.25
CA MET A 114 -19.28 3.42 0.05
C MET A 114 -19.31 2.62 1.35
N LYS A 115 -20.17 1.60 1.41
CA LYS A 115 -20.25 0.66 2.54
C LYS A 115 -18.92 -0.07 2.72
N GLY A 116 -18.49 -0.22 3.97
CA GLY A 116 -17.28 -0.96 4.33
C GLY A 116 -15.99 -0.17 4.17
N ASN A 117 -16.04 1.13 3.83
CA ASN A 117 -14.84 1.96 3.76
C ASN A 117 -14.05 2.01 5.09
N GLN A 118 -14.72 1.78 6.22
CA GLN A 118 -14.11 1.76 7.55
C GLN A 118 -13.24 0.51 7.80
N LEU A 119 -13.39 -0.54 7.00
CA LEU A 119 -12.60 -1.78 7.12
C LEU A 119 -11.19 -1.61 6.54
N ILE A 120 -10.96 -0.60 5.71
CA ILE A 120 -9.71 -0.40 4.98
C ILE A 120 -8.97 0.82 5.51
N ARG A 121 -7.67 0.68 5.77
CA ARG A 121 -6.80 1.81 6.13
C ARG A 121 -6.28 2.51 4.88
N LYS A 122 -7.19 3.16 4.15
CA LYS A 122 -6.99 3.96 2.92
C LYS A 122 -7.60 5.34 3.13
N ALA A 123 -7.19 6.35 2.38
CA ALA A 123 -7.80 7.67 2.45
C ALA A 123 -9.32 7.57 2.20
N HIS A 124 -10.12 7.91 3.21
CA HIS A 124 -11.56 7.59 3.23
C HIS A 124 -12.35 8.32 2.14
N CYS A 125 -11.91 9.51 1.73
CA CYS A 125 -12.55 10.27 0.65
C CYS A 125 -12.46 9.56 -0.71
N MET A 126 -11.54 8.62 -0.89
CA MET A 126 -11.44 7.82 -2.12
C MET A 126 -12.64 6.87 -2.28
N PHE A 127 -13.32 6.53 -1.19
CA PHE A 127 -14.58 5.82 -1.21
C PHE A 127 -15.79 6.74 -1.48
N GLY A 128 -15.56 7.97 -1.95
CA GLY A 128 -16.58 8.99 -2.18
C GLY A 128 -16.95 9.77 -0.92
N TRP A 129 -17.52 10.94 -1.15
CA TRP A 129 -17.99 11.85 -0.12
C TRP A 129 -19.09 12.77 -0.69
N ASP A 130 -19.77 13.55 0.14
CA ASP A 130 -20.85 14.45 -0.32
C ASP A 130 -20.38 15.57 -1.30
N TRP A 131 -19.08 15.70 -1.49
CA TRP A 131 -18.44 16.62 -2.45
C TRP A 131 -17.42 15.96 -3.38
N GLY A 132 -17.25 14.64 -3.37
CA GLY A 132 -16.17 13.95 -4.09
C GLY A 132 -16.58 12.59 -4.67
N PRO A 133 -16.02 12.21 -5.84
CA PRO A 133 -16.35 10.93 -6.48
C PRO A 133 -15.72 9.73 -5.78
N GLN A 134 -16.24 8.54 -6.09
CA GLN A 134 -15.73 7.26 -5.64
C GLN A 134 -14.54 6.81 -6.50
N THR A 135 -13.35 7.33 -6.19
CA THR A 135 -12.10 7.09 -6.93
C THR A 135 -11.21 6.06 -6.23
N ILE A 136 -11.77 4.88 -5.96
CA ILE A 136 -11.03 3.79 -5.30
C ILE A 136 -10.03 3.24 -6.30
N ASP A 137 -8.78 3.65 -6.16
CA ASP A 137 -7.66 3.19 -6.95
C ASP A 137 -6.78 2.17 -6.21
N ALA A 138 -5.72 1.74 -6.89
CA ALA A 138 -4.64 0.95 -6.31
C ALA A 138 -3.31 1.37 -6.94
N GLY A 139 -2.25 1.47 -6.14
CA GLY A 139 -0.97 1.91 -6.67
C GLY A 139 0.15 2.11 -5.66
N ILE A 140 1.31 2.44 -6.24
CA ILE A 140 2.55 2.73 -5.53
C ILE A 140 2.76 4.24 -5.56
N PHE A 141 2.86 4.88 -4.39
CA PHE A 141 3.16 6.31 -4.30
C PHE A 141 4.50 6.62 -3.60
N GLY A 142 5.25 5.58 -3.21
CA GLY A 142 6.66 5.70 -2.84
C GLY A 142 7.32 4.34 -2.61
N ILE A 143 8.42 4.05 -3.33
CA ILE A 143 9.20 2.80 -3.18
C ILE A 143 10.67 3.00 -3.55
N PHE A 144 11.57 2.48 -2.72
CA PHE A 144 13.01 2.41 -3.01
C PHE A 144 13.70 1.30 -2.22
N ILE A 145 14.97 1.04 -2.53
CA ILE A 145 15.79 0.05 -1.82
C ILE A 145 16.86 0.78 -1.01
N TRP A 146 16.95 0.45 0.27
CA TRP A 146 18.01 0.88 1.17
C TRP A 146 18.94 -0.28 1.51
N LYS A 147 20.23 0.02 1.55
CA LYS A 147 21.31 -0.94 1.84
C LYS A 147 21.95 -0.56 3.18
N HIS A 148 22.19 -1.54 4.04
CA HIS A 148 22.67 -1.28 5.39
C HIS A 148 23.78 -2.25 5.83
N THR A 149 24.94 -1.66 6.14
CA THR A 149 25.93 -2.19 7.09
C THR A 149 25.95 -1.27 8.29
N VAL A 150 24.97 -1.41 9.19
CA VAL A 150 24.88 -0.54 10.38
C VAL A 150 25.12 -1.32 11.67
N ILE A 151 25.88 -0.71 12.57
CA ILE A 151 26.02 -1.15 13.97
C ILE A 151 24.77 -0.70 14.77
N ARG A 152 24.19 0.48 14.46
CA ARG A 152 22.93 1.02 15.03
C ARG A 152 22.21 1.96 14.03
N GLU A 153 20.87 2.06 14.11
CA GLU A 153 19.99 2.92 13.29
C GLU A 153 19.21 3.89 14.20
N LEU A 154 19.20 5.19 13.87
CA LEU A 154 18.30 6.17 14.48
C LEU A 154 16.96 6.15 13.74
N LYS A 155 15.89 5.71 14.41
CA LYS A 155 14.58 5.48 13.77
C LYS A 155 13.69 6.72 13.70
N ASP A 156 13.64 7.47 14.79
CA ASP A 156 12.77 8.64 14.94
C ASP A 156 13.34 9.57 16.02
N VAL A 157 13.05 10.87 15.89
CA VAL A 157 13.35 11.90 16.90
C VAL A 157 12.09 12.73 17.09
N LYS A 158 11.51 12.65 18.28
CA LYS A 158 10.34 13.44 18.67
C LYS A 158 10.74 14.52 19.67
N ILE A 159 10.52 15.78 19.29
CA ILE A 159 10.69 16.93 20.19
C ILE A 159 9.30 17.38 20.66
N THR A 160 9.11 17.51 21.97
CA THR A 160 7.84 17.98 22.56
C THR A 160 8.10 19.30 23.29
N GLN A 161 7.43 20.37 22.87
CA GLN A 161 7.51 21.66 23.54
C GLN A 161 6.46 21.72 24.65
N VAL A 162 6.91 21.97 25.88
CA VAL A 162 6.04 22.21 27.04
C VAL A 162 6.04 23.70 27.33
N HIS A 163 4.85 24.30 27.40
CA HIS A 163 4.66 25.70 27.77
C HIS A 163 4.22 25.75 29.23
N GLY A 164 4.83 26.63 30.03
CA GLY A 164 4.38 26.95 31.38
C GLY A 164 3.43 28.14 31.39
N ASP A 165 2.70 28.32 32.49
CA ASP A 165 1.94 29.55 32.73
C ASP A 165 2.94 30.70 32.97
N ASN A 166 2.84 31.75 32.16
CA ASN A 166 3.62 32.98 32.32
C ASN A 166 3.14 33.81 33.51
#